data_AF-A0A3S4KBR1-F1
#
_entry.id   AF-A0A3S4KBR1-F1
#
_cell.length_a   1.000
_cell.length_b   1.000
_cell.length_c   1.000
_cell.angle_alpha   90.00
_cell.angle_beta   90.00
_cell.angle_gamma   90.00
#
_symmetry.space_group_name_H-M   'P 1'
#
loop_
_entity.id
_entity.type
_entity.pdbx_description
1 polymer ?
#
loop_
_entity_poly.entity_id
_entity_poly.type
_entity_poly.pdbx_seq_one_letter_code
_entity_poly.pdbx_strand_id
1 'polypeptide(L)'
;MLCPIPFLRPRDIITSQAGLNGIEKQQHLLAAITDYYQQHYADACKLRGDQPLPIIATGHLTTVGASKSDAVRDIYIGTLDAFPAQNFPPADYIALGHIHRAQIIGGMEHVRYCGSPYH
;
A
#
# COMPACT_ATOMS: atom_id res chain seq x y z
N MET A 1 3.44 16.93 -4.94
CA MET A 1 2.09 16.44 -4.58
C MET A 1 2.21 15.27 -3.61
N LEU A 2 1.31 15.18 -2.64
CA LEU A 2 1.27 14.07 -1.68
C LEU A 2 -0.05 13.31 -1.86
N CYS A 3 0.01 11.98 -1.93
CA CYS A 3 -1.14 11.08 -1.79
C CYS A 3 -1.14 10.52 -0.35
N PRO A 4 -1.88 11.14 0.58
CA PRO A 4 -1.87 10.74 1.99
C PRO A 4 -2.75 9.51 2.20
N ILE A 5 -2.22 8.34 1.87
CA ILE A 5 -2.91 7.05 2.00
C ILE A 5 -2.50 6.41 3.34
N PRO A 6 -3.43 6.28 4.31
CA PRO A 6 -3.16 5.66 5.59
C PRO A 6 -3.28 4.13 5.49
N PHE A 7 -3.39 3.45 6.64
CA PHE A 7 -3.92 2.09 6.66
C PHE A 7 -5.38 2.10 6.19
N LEU A 8 -5.68 1.33 5.13
CA LEU A 8 -7.02 1.23 4.57
C LEU A 8 -7.79 0.10 5.24
N ARG A 9 -8.87 0.40 5.95
CA ARG A 9 -9.71 -0.66 6.52
C ARG A 9 -10.57 -1.24 5.39
N PRO A 10 -10.72 -2.57 5.27
CA PRO A 10 -11.49 -3.16 4.17
C PRO A 10 -12.91 -2.59 4.05
N ARG A 11 -13.59 -2.31 5.17
CA ARG A 11 -14.94 -1.73 5.18
C ARG A 11 -15.03 -0.31 4.60
N ASP A 12 -13.91 0.41 4.53
CA ASP A 12 -13.87 1.79 4.04
C ASP A 12 -13.63 1.82 2.51
N ILE A 13 -13.15 0.71 1.91
CA ILE A 13 -12.77 0.63 0.49
C ILE A 13 -13.44 -0.50 -0.30
N ILE A 14 -14.15 -1.41 0.37
CA ILE A 14 -14.91 -2.51 -0.26
C ILE A 14 -16.38 -2.38 0.09
N THR A 15 -17.24 -2.48 -0.93
CA THR A 15 -18.67 -2.72 -0.74
C THR A 15 -18.89 -4.21 -0.48
N SER A 16 -19.45 -4.55 0.69
CA SER A 16 -19.65 -5.95 1.09
C SER A 16 -20.61 -6.67 0.13
N GLN A 17 -20.18 -7.83 -0.39
CA GLN A 17 -21.03 -8.76 -1.13
C GLN A 17 -21.15 -10.06 -0.34
N ALA A 18 -22.38 -10.52 -0.15
CA ALA A 18 -22.65 -11.79 0.51
C ALA A 18 -22.25 -12.97 -0.38
N GLY A 19 -21.76 -14.05 0.22
CA GLY A 19 -21.48 -15.32 -0.48
C GLY A 19 -20.06 -15.48 -1.04
N LEU A 20 -19.19 -14.48 -0.92
CA LEU A 20 -17.80 -14.60 -1.39
C LEU A 20 -17.02 -15.65 -0.59
N ASN A 21 -16.30 -16.51 -1.31
CA ASN A 21 -15.34 -17.44 -0.73
C ASN A 21 -14.02 -16.73 -0.33
N GLY A 22 -13.10 -17.45 0.31
CA GLY A 22 -11.84 -16.86 0.80
C GLY A 22 -10.97 -16.23 -0.29
N ILE A 23 -10.87 -16.89 -1.45
CA ILE A 23 -10.05 -16.43 -2.59
C ILE A 23 -10.66 -15.17 -3.21
N GLU A 24 -11.99 -15.14 -3.37
CA GLU A 24 -12.69 -13.98 -3.91
C GLU A 24 -12.56 -12.76 -2.99
N LYS A 25 -12.63 -12.96 -1.67
CA LYS A 25 -12.39 -11.88 -0.70
C LYS A 25 -10.97 -11.31 -0.81
N GLN A 26 -9.98 -12.19 -0.98
CA GLN A 26 -8.59 -11.78 -1.20
C GLN A 26 -8.44 -10.97 -2.48
N GLN A 27 -8.99 -11.45 -3.60
CA GLN A 27 -8.94 -10.77 -4.89
C GLN A 27 -9.64 -9.42 -4.85
N HIS A 28 -10.82 -9.34 -4.22
CA HIS A 28 -11.55 -8.08 -4.04
C HIS A 28 -10.77 -7.06 -3.20
N LEU A 29 -10.18 -7.47 -2.08
CA LEU A 29 -9.39 -6.55 -1.26
C LEU A 29 -8.11 -6.09 -1.98
N LEU A 30 -7.44 -7.00 -2.68
CA LEU A 30 -6.27 -6.66 -3.48
C LEU A 30 -6.62 -5.66 -4.59
N ALA A 31 -7.70 -5.89 -5.32
CA ALA A 31 -8.19 -4.99 -6.35
C ALA A 31 -8.56 -3.62 -5.77
N ALA A 32 -9.34 -3.60 -4.68
CA ALA A 32 -9.76 -2.36 -4.03
C ALA A 32 -8.58 -1.51 -3.56
N ILE A 33 -7.55 -2.12 -2.95
CA ILE A 33 -6.34 -1.39 -2.55
C ILE A 33 -5.60 -0.88 -3.80
N THR A 34 -5.44 -1.71 -4.83
CA THR A 34 -4.76 -1.33 -6.08
C THR A 34 -5.46 -0.13 -6.72
N ASP A 35 -6.77 -0.22 -6.91
CA ASP A 35 -7.58 0.84 -7.53
C ASP A 35 -7.54 2.13 -6.72
N TYR A 36 -7.57 2.03 -5.38
CA TYR A 36 -7.44 3.19 -4.50
C TYR A 36 -6.12 3.93 -4.73
N TYR A 37 -5.00 3.21 -4.79
CA TYR A 37 -3.70 3.81 -5.09
C TYR A 37 -3.66 4.44 -6.49
N GLN A 38 -4.17 3.75 -7.51
CA GLN A 38 -4.16 4.25 -8.89
C GLN A 38 -5.03 5.51 -9.04
N GLN A 39 -6.20 5.54 -8.42
CA GLN A 39 -7.10 6.70 -8.45
C GLN A 39 -6.46 7.92 -7.79
N HIS A 40 -5.93 7.76 -6.57
CA HIS A 40 -5.28 8.87 -5.87
C HIS A 40 -4.02 9.37 -6.57
N TYR A 41 -3.24 8.47 -7.20
CA TYR A 41 -2.12 8.88 -8.05
C TYR A 41 -2.58 9.66 -9.28
N ALA A 42 -3.62 9.21 -9.97
CA ALA A 42 -4.19 9.92 -11.12
C ALA A 42 -4.68 11.32 -10.72
N ASP A 43 -5.33 11.46 -9.57
CA ASP A 43 -5.78 12.76 -9.07
C ASP A 43 -4.62 13.66 -8.64
N ALA A 44 -3.54 13.09 -8.07
CA ALA A 44 -2.31 13.84 -7.81
C ALA A 44 -1.62 14.30 -9.09
N CYS A 45 -1.63 13.49 -10.17
CA CYS A 45 -1.14 13.90 -11.49
C CYS A 45 -1.94 15.07 -12.06
N LYS A 46 -3.28 15.01 -11.98
CA LYS A 46 -4.15 16.12 -12.41
C LYS A 46 -3.88 17.38 -11.60
N LEU A 47 -3.74 17.26 -10.28
CA LEU A 47 -3.49 18.40 -9.39
C LEU A 47 -2.08 19.00 -9.58
N ARG A 48 -1.08 18.18 -9.90
CA ARG A 48 0.27 18.64 -10.26
C ARG A 48 0.22 19.50 -11.53
N GLY A 49 -0.53 19.07 -12.55
CA GLY A 49 -0.46 19.65 -13.89
C GLY A 49 0.97 19.58 -14.43
N ASP A 50 1.42 20.69 -15.03
CA ASP A 50 2.76 20.81 -15.63
C ASP A 50 3.85 21.24 -14.64
N GLN A 51 3.51 21.37 -13.35
CA GLN A 51 4.47 21.79 -12.35
C GLN A 51 5.56 20.72 -12.15
N PRO A 52 6.84 21.11 -12.00
CA PRO A 52 7.95 20.18 -11.78
C PRO A 52 8.02 19.73 -10.31
N LEU A 53 6.92 19.19 -9.79
CA LEU A 53 6.80 18.71 -8.41
C LEU A 53 6.74 17.18 -8.37
N PRO A 54 7.46 16.52 -7.44
CA PRO A 54 7.37 15.08 -7.28
C PRO A 54 6.00 14.68 -6.71
N ILE A 55 5.54 13.48 -7.04
CA ILE A 55 4.39 12.83 -6.42
C ILE A 55 4.90 11.81 -5.41
N ILE A 56 4.56 12.02 -4.15
CA ILE A 56 4.88 11.10 -3.05
C ILE A 56 3.60 10.40 -2.64
N ALA A 57 3.59 9.08 -2.58
CA ALA A 57 2.50 8.31 -1.98
C ALA A 57 2.91 7.74 -0.63
N THR A 58 1.98 7.62 0.30
CA THR A 58 2.21 6.92 1.56
C THR A 58 1.48 5.57 1.59
N GLY A 59 1.75 4.76 2.60
CA GLY A 59 1.01 3.53 2.82
C GLY A 59 1.32 2.91 4.17
N HIS A 60 0.39 2.12 4.70
CA HIS A 60 0.62 1.34 5.90
C HIS A 60 0.04 -0.07 5.71
N LEU A 61 0.87 -0.97 5.19
CA LEU A 61 0.48 -2.35 4.85
C LEU A 61 1.71 -3.29 4.87
N THR A 62 1.52 -4.60 4.68
CA THR A 62 2.61 -5.56 4.43
C THR A 62 2.74 -5.81 2.93
N THR A 63 3.95 -5.79 2.39
CA THR A 63 4.23 -6.14 0.98
C THR A 63 4.83 -7.54 0.83
N VAL A 64 4.68 -8.13 -0.36
CA VAL A 64 5.33 -9.41 -0.70
C VAL A 64 6.85 -9.27 -0.57
N GLY A 65 7.50 -10.24 0.09
CA GLY A 65 8.94 -10.24 0.32
C GLY A 65 9.43 -9.34 1.47
N ALA A 66 8.53 -8.66 2.19
CA ALA A 66 8.93 -7.86 3.34
C ALA A 66 9.44 -8.75 4.49
N SER A 67 10.60 -8.40 5.04
CA SER A 67 11.13 -9.01 6.26
C SER A 67 10.40 -8.48 7.49
N LYS A 68 9.59 -9.32 8.14
CA LYS A 68 8.88 -9.01 9.39
C LYS A 68 9.79 -9.25 10.61
N SER A 69 9.54 -8.51 11.69
CA SER A 69 10.02 -8.83 13.05
C SER A 69 8.87 -9.40 13.87
N ASP A 70 9.15 -10.09 14.98
CA ASP A 70 8.12 -10.69 15.86
C ASP A 70 7.06 -9.69 16.37
N ALA A 71 7.41 -8.40 16.46
CA ALA A 71 6.51 -7.33 16.90
C ALA A 71 5.48 -6.87 15.84
N VAL A 72 5.60 -7.31 14.58
CA VAL A 72 4.67 -6.93 13.50
C VAL A 72 3.42 -7.78 13.60
N ARG A 73 2.27 -7.15 13.90
CA ARG A 73 0.97 -7.84 13.88
C ARG A 73 0.52 -8.06 12.45
N ASP A 74 -0.05 -9.23 12.17
CA ASP A 74 -0.70 -9.44 10.88
C ASP A 74 -1.93 -8.54 10.73
N ILE A 75 -2.02 -7.91 9.57
CA ILE A 75 -3.15 -7.09 9.13
C ILE A 75 -3.88 -7.81 7.99
N TYR A 76 -5.15 -7.49 7.79
CA TYR A 76 -6.01 -8.17 6.81
C TYR A 76 -6.14 -9.69 7.01
N ILE A 77 -6.03 -10.16 8.26
CA ILE A 77 -6.15 -11.58 8.64
C ILE A 77 -7.39 -12.22 7.98
N GLY A 78 -7.17 -13.35 7.31
CA GLY A 78 -8.23 -14.08 6.61
C GLY A 78 -8.68 -13.47 5.28
N THR A 79 -7.94 -12.47 4.76
CA THR A 79 -8.22 -11.85 3.46
C THR A 79 -6.95 -11.64 2.63
N LEU A 80 -5.99 -10.81 3.05
CA LEU A 80 -4.81 -10.49 2.24
C LEU A 80 -3.52 -10.61 3.05
N ASP A 81 -2.69 -11.60 2.73
CA ASP A 81 -1.44 -11.83 3.48
C ASP A 81 -0.38 -10.75 3.19
N ALA A 82 -0.25 -10.34 1.93
CA ALA A 82 0.73 -9.35 1.49
C ALA A 82 0.32 -8.69 0.17
N PHE A 83 0.65 -7.41 0.03
CA PHE A 83 0.41 -6.63 -1.18
C PHE A 83 1.59 -6.75 -2.17
N PRO A 84 1.38 -7.13 -3.43
CA PRO A 84 2.43 -7.15 -4.45
C PRO A 84 2.88 -5.73 -4.78
N ALA A 85 4.17 -5.43 -4.64
CA ALA A 85 4.67 -4.06 -4.81
C ALA A 85 4.55 -3.54 -6.25
N GLN A 86 4.50 -4.42 -7.24
CA GLN A 86 4.25 -4.06 -8.64
C GLN A 86 2.86 -3.46 -8.88
N ASN A 87 1.93 -3.59 -7.92
CA ASN A 87 0.61 -2.97 -8.01
C ASN A 87 0.60 -1.50 -7.57
N PHE A 88 1.70 -1.00 -7.00
CA PHE A 88 1.81 0.43 -6.70
C PHE A 88 1.88 1.27 -7.98
N PRO A 89 1.34 2.50 -7.96
CA PRO A 89 1.45 3.43 -9.06
C PRO A 89 2.89 3.96 -9.17
N PRO A 90 3.28 4.52 -10.33
CA PRO A 90 4.63 5.03 -10.57
C PRO A 90 4.86 6.41 -9.93
N ALA A 91 4.61 6.54 -8.63
CA ALA A 91 4.95 7.72 -7.85
C ALA A 91 6.48 7.87 -7.73
N ASP A 92 6.97 9.11 -7.67
CA ASP A 92 8.40 9.40 -7.55
C ASP A 92 8.99 8.83 -6.24
N TYR A 93 8.16 8.70 -5.19
CA TYR A 93 8.52 8.00 -3.96
C TYR A 93 7.28 7.41 -3.27
N ILE A 94 7.44 6.23 -2.66
CA ILE A 94 6.42 5.56 -1.86
C ILE A 94 6.97 5.27 -0.47
N ALA A 95 6.43 6.00 0.50
CA ALA A 95 6.80 5.91 1.91
C ALA A 95 5.85 4.94 2.65
N LEU A 96 6.36 3.76 2.98
CA LEU A 96 5.58 2.72 3.66
C LEU A 96 5.92 2.66 5.16
N GLY A 97 4.88 2.42 5.97
CA GLY A 97 4.97 2.01 7.37
C GLY A 97 4.36 0.62 7.58
N HIS A 98 4.44 0.11 8.81
CA HIS A 98 3.99 -1.21 9.31
C HIS A 98 5.16 -2.16 9.61
N ILE A 99 6.10 -2.28 8.68
CA ILE A 99 7.28 -3.12 8.86
C ILE A 99 8.34 -2.36 9.65
N HIS A 100 8.80 -2.95 10.76
CA HIS A 100 9.72 -2.30 11.71
C HIS A 100 11.19 -2.32 11.26
N ARG A 101 11.54 -3.07 10.22
CA ARG A 101 12.89 -3.06 9.64
C ARG A 101 12.92 -2.21 8.37
N ALA A 102 13.83 -1.25 8.31
CA ALA A 102 14.09 -0.45 7.11
C ALA A 102 14.52 -1.35 5.94
N GLN A 103 13.88 -1.23 4.78
CA GLN A 103 14.20 -2.05 3.61
C GLN A 103 13.63 -1.49 2.31
N ILE A 104 14.27 -1.84 1.19
CA ILE A 104 13.81 -1.63 -0.18
C ILE A 104 12.86 -2.75 -0.56
N ILE A 105 11.78 -2.42 -1.28
CA ILE A 105 10.76 -3.39 -1.68
C ILE A 105 10.83 -3.66 -3.18
N GLY A 106 10.86 -4.95 -3.55
CA GLY A 106 10.84 -5.40 -4.94
C GLY A 106 12.02 -4.91 -5.79
N GLY A 107 13.16 -4.57 -5.17
CA GLY A 107 14.30 -3.96 -5.86
C GLY A 107 14.06 -2.52 -6.33
N MET A 108 12.95 -1.89 -5.93
CA MET A 108 12.58 -0.55 -6.34
C MET A 108 13.07 0.48 -5.32
N GLU A 109 14.15 1.20 -5.65
CA GLU A 109 14.78 2.20 -4.78
C GLU A 109 13.83 3.27 -4.22
N HIS A 110 12.75 3.56 -4.95
CA HIS A 110 11.73 4.55 -4.61
C HIS A 110 10.58 4.01 -3.75
N VAL A 111 10.55 2.71 -3.40
CA VAL A 111 9.51 2.09 -2.55
C VAL A 111 10.16 1.50 -1.30
N ARG A 112 9.90 2.11 -0.14
CA ARG A 112 10.68 1.81 1.08
C ARG A 112 9.83 1.77 2.34
N TYR A 113 10.20 0.86 3.25
CA TYR A 113 9.88 0.99 4.67
C TYR A 113 11.02 1.72 5.39
N CYS A 114 10.68 2.65 6.26
CA CYS A 114 11.65 3.33 7.13
C CYS A 114 12.00 2.54 8.39
N GLY A 115 11.15 1.59 8.80
CA GLY A 115 11.31 0.86 10.06
C GLY A 115 10.87 1.65 11.30
N SER A 116 10.95 1.01 12.47
CA SER A 116 10.73 1.69 13.75
C SER A 116 11.96 2.53 14.10
N PRO A 117 11.78 3.72 14.72
CA PRO A 117 12.90 4.57 15.11
C PRO A 117 13.65 4.04 16.35
N TYR A 118 13.09 3.05 17.04
CA TYR A 118 13.69 2.40 18.19
C TYR A 118 13.89 0.91 17.87
N HIS A 119 15.02 0.38 18.32
CA HIS A 119 15.35 -1.05 18.29
C HIS A 119 15.11 -1.67 19.66
#